data_AF-A0A255T9P5-F1
#
_entry.id   AF-A0A255T9P5-F1
#
_cell.length_a   1.000
_cell.length_b   1.000
_cell.length_c   1.000
_cell.angle_alpha   90.00
_cell.angle_beta   90.00
_cell.angle_gamma   90.00
#
_symmetry.space_group_name_H-M   'P 1'
#
loop_
_entity.id
_entity.type
_entity.pdbx_description
1 polymer ?
#
loop_
_entity_poly.entity_id
_entity_poly.type
_entity_poly.pdbx_seq_one_letter_code
_entity_poly.pdbx_strand_id
1 'polypeptide(L)'
;MVVTVVMRIILSFSLYRREKRSWMSLTIFSALFALLSFVGQVMITTGDFADLPFVVMCINNDHLTHTIIKCLLLAWLFLGPLAVYIVGLCRKTLTVSTLTWKDALGAIMWKDKGAMKYCQLMLIAVCALYAGLAMDMRVCRFACIVLPPLSLYLINRHITSCIGTSDKNLMVGKLWMTVAAMVVFFYAQRYAGMWRVWMLVVSIAMVAYVCWRTFGKQGLVQISILATIYLGIFLPTLAIGYNQYACIEYGRRGLYTLEPLRGVFYIKDTNTDKVGLRDRYGILIEPIYDNIIHNSRNRPLGIYELRNNGCYTLYNVYQNKMMTSNVSDLNLQDSICQILDKYCDRNAYGHRDRLEIRVTNKFKAEIPLSHVKMTRNGITSYYDYSDHPYISEDSVTLHSGEFATDSIVRYGDTFHVLHYSYDVKRDSTVLYNIDLKTARQSTPQHEELDELAKRIETLLK
;
A
#
# COMPACT_ATOMS: atom_id res chain seq x y z
N MET A 1 26.93 -3.86 14.82
CA MET A 1 25.87 -4.74 14.27
C MET A 1 26.30 -5.49 13.01
N VAL A 2 26.73 -4.80 11.94
CA VAL A 2 27.12 -5.44 10.65
C VAL A 2 28.19 -6.52 10.83
N VAL A 3 29.25 -6.24 11.59
CA VAL A 3 30.33 -7.19 11.87
C VAL A 3 29.80 -8.47 12.52
N THR A 4 28.86 -8.36 13.47
CA THR A 4 28.25 -9.50 14.16
C THR A 4 27.40 -10.36 13.21
N VAL A 5 26.68 -9.74 12.28
CA VAL A 5 25.94 -10.45 11.22
C VAL A 5 26.90 -11.22 10.31
N VAL A 6 27.97 -10.57 9.86
CA VAL A 6 28.99 -11.21 9.03
C VAL A 6 29.65 -12.38 9.78
N MET A 7 30.00 -12.19 11.05
CA MET A 7 30.56 -13.26 11.89
C MET A 7 29.58 -14.42 12.11
N ARG A 8 28.28 -14.15 12.22
CA ARG A 8 27.26 -15.20 12.31
C ARG A 8 27.19 -16.04 11.04
N ILE A 9 27.31 -15.41 9.88
CA ILE A 9 27.34 -16.09 8.57
C ILE A 9 28.59 -16.95 8.45
N ILE A 10 29.77 -16.40 8.78
CA ILE A 10 31.05 -17.12 8.79
C ILE A 10 30.97 -18.35 9.70
N LEU A 11 30.42 -18.17 10.91
CA LEU A 11 30.20 -19.25 11.86
C LEU A 11 29.32 -20.36 11.27
N SER A 12 28.19 -20.01 10.64
CA SER A 12 27.32 -21.00 9.98
C SER A 12 28.05 -21.82 8.93
N PHE A 13 28.91 -21.21 8.09
CA PHE A 13 29.68 -21.95 7.09
C PHE A 13 30.73 -22.87 7.71
N SER A 14 31.43 -22.40 8.74
CA SER A 14 32.42 -23.23 9.45
C SER A 14 31.77 -24.45 10.11
N LEU A 15 30.57 -24.28 10.68
CA LEU A 15 29.79 -25.37 11.28
C LEU A 15 29.19 -26.31 10.24
N TYR A 16 28.72 -25.78 9.10
CA TYR A 16 28.21 -26.60 7.99
C TYR A 16 29.28 -27.55 7.45
N ARG A 17 30.52 -27.06 7.32
CA ARG A 17 31.69 -27.87 6.94
C ARG A 17 32.20 -28.78 8.06
N ARG A 18 31.59 -28.72 9.25
CA ARG A 18 31.96 -29.49 10.45
C ARG A 18 33.41 -29.29 10.85
N GLU A 19 33.95 -28.09 10.69
CA GLU A 19 35.37 -27.85 10.97
C GLU A 19 35.65 -27.72 12.46
N LYS A 20 36.61 -28.48 12.99
CA LYS A 20 36.95 -28.43 14.43
C LYS A 20 37.45 -27.06 14.89
N ARG A 21 38.04 -26.25 14.01
CA ARG A 21 38.49 -24.86 14.30
C ARG A 21 37.37 -23.82 14.30
N SER A 22 36.10 -24.20 14.06
CA SER A 22 34.96 -23.29 14.13
C SER A 22 34.78 -22.65 15.51
N TRP A 23 35.38 -23.21 16.56
CA TRP A 23 35.39 -22.60 17.90
C TRP A 23 35.94 -21.17 17.90
N MET A 24 36.88 -20.84 17.00
CA MET A 24 37.44 -19.48 16.92
C MET A 24 36.40 -18.47 16.43
N SER A 25 35.68 -18.79 15.36
CA SER A 25 34.59 -17.93 14.89
C SER A 25 33.43 -17.88 15.90
N LEU A 26 33.20 -18.97 16.64
CA LEU A 26 32.20 -19.05 17.70
C LEU A 26 32.56 -18.13 18.87
N THR A 27 33.81 -18.15 19.36
CA THR A 27 34.25 -17.30 20.47
C THR A 27 34.20 -15.82 20.11
N ILE A 28 34.66 -15.46 18.90
CA ILE A 28 34.58 -14.07 18.42
C ILE A 28 33.12 -13.63 18.30
N PHE A 29 32.25 -14.46 17.72
CA PHE A 29 30.82 -14.17 17.64
C PHE A 29 30.19 -14.00 19.03
N SER A 30 30.49 -14.89 19.97
CA SER A 30 29.97 -14.82 21.35
C SER A 30 30.43 -13.55 22.08
N ALA A 31 31.71 -13.16 21.92
CA ALA A 31 32.23 -11.93 22.50
C ALA A 31 31.54 -10.68 21.90
N LEU A 32 31.38 -10.62 20.57
CA LEU A 32 30.67 -9.54 19.90
C LEU A 32 29.19 -9.49 20.28
N PHE A 33 28.55 -10.65 20.43
CA PHE A 33 27.15 -10.76 20.83
C PHE A 33 26.96 -10.29 22.28
N ALA A 34 27.84 -10.69 23.20
CA ALA A 34 27.83 -10.24 24.59
C ALA A 34 28.04 -8.72 24.70
N LEU A 35 28.99 -8.17 23.95
CA LEU A 35 29.27 -6.74 23.92
C LEU A 35 28.05 -5.94 23.41
N LEU A 36 27.41 -6.37 22.32
CA LEU A 36 26.20 -5.71 21.82
C LEU A 36 24.97 -5.92 22.70
N SER A 37 24.93 -7.00 23.48
CA SER A 37 23.88 -7.23 24.46
C SER A 37 24.03 -6.29 25.66
N PHE A 38 25.26 -6.05 26.11
CA PHE A 38 25.57 -5.09 27.17
C PHE A 38 25.16 -3.66 26.79
N VAL A 39 25.40 -3.26 25.54
CA VAL A 39 24.98 -1.95 24.99
C VAL A 39 23.47 -1.88 24.75
N GLY A 40 22.72 -2.96 25.00
CA GLY A 40 21.26 -3.03 24.79
C GLY A 40 20.83 -3.14 23.32
N GLN A 41 21.75 -2.95 22.37
CA GLN A 41 21.43 -2.89 20.95
C GLN A 41 20.87 -4.19 20.39
N VAL A 42 21.35 -5.36 20.87
CA VAL A 42 20.79 -6.67 20.50
C VAL A 42 19.35 -6.80 21.00
N MET A 43 19.06 -6.34 22.22
CA MET A 43 17.73 -6.44 22.81
C MET A 43 16.71 -5.52 22.15
N ILE A 44 17.14 -4.32 21.73
CA ILE A 44 16.32 -3.38 20.95
C ILE A 44 16.03 -4.00 19.58
N THR A 45 17.08 -4.35 18.82
CA THR A 45 16.90 -4.87 17.46
C THR A 45 16.11 -6.18 17.40
N THR A 46 16.34 -7.13 18.31
CA THR A 46 15.49 -8.34 18.37
C THR A 46 14.06 -8.05 18.83
N GLY A 47 13.85 -7.00 19.63
CA GLY A 47 12.51 -6.49 19.94
C GLY A 47 11.80 -6.01 18.68
N ASP A 48 12.45 -5.12 17.92
CA ASP A 48 11.90 -4.57 16.67
C ASP A 48 11.57 -5.69 15.66
N PHE A 49 12.42 -6.71 15.56
CA PHE A 49 12.15 -7.87 14.70
C PHE A 49 11.02 -8.77 15.23
N ALA A 50 10.84 -8.87 16.55
CA ALA A 50 9.73 -9.61 17.15
C ALA A 50 8.39 -8.88 16.99
N ASP A 51 8.39 -7.56 16.82
CA ASP A 51 7.20 -6.76 16.50
C ASP A 51 6.75 -6.90 15.04
N LEU A 52 7.68 -7.24 14.14
CA LEU A 52 7.44 -7.28 12.70
C LEU A 52 6.22 -8.15 12.29
N PRO A 53 6.03 -9.38 12.82
CA PRO A 53 4.87 -10.20 12.47
C PRO A 53 3.53 -9.55 12.84
N PHE A 54 3.44 -8.85 13.98
CA PHE A 54 2.22 -8.16 14.41
C PHE A 54 1.88 -7.01 13.47
N VAL A 55 2.88 -6.20 13.11
CA VAL A 55 2.72 -5.09 12.17
C VAL A 55 2.31 -5.61 10.79
N VAL A 56 2.99 -6.64 10.28
CA VAL A 56 2.75 -7.19 8.94
C VAL A 56 1.39 -7.86 8.82
N MET A 57 0.94 -8.54 9.88
CA MET A 57 -0.37 -9.22 9.90
C MET A 57 -1.49 -8.31 10.39
N CYS A 58 -1.19 -7.06 10.79
CA CYS A 58 -2.13 -6.13 11.39
C CYS A 58 -2.88 -6.73 12.60
N ILE A 59 -2.15 -7.50 13.42
CA ILE A 59 -2.66 -8.13 14.65
C ILE A 59 -2.20 -7.28 15.82
N ASN A 60 -3.06 -7.12 16.83
CA ASN A 60 -2.67 -6.45 18.07
C ASN A 60 -1.45 -7.11 18.69
N ASN A 61 -0.50 -6.30 19.15
CA ASN A 61 0.71 -6.78 19.77
C ASN A 61 0.39 -7.43 21.12
N ASP A 62 0.39 -8.77 21.15
CA ASP A 62 0.26 -9.54 22.37
C ASP A 62 1.63 -9.69 23.03
N HIS A 63 1.76 -9.17 24.25
CA HIS A 63 3.02 -9.13 24.98
C HIS A 63 3.61 -10.54 25.19
N LEU A 64 2.77 -11.55 25.42
CA LEU A 64 3.22 -12.93 25.63
C LEU A 64 3.80 -13.51 24.34
N THR A 65 3.09 -13.38 23.23
CA THR A 65 3.54 -13.84 21.91
C THR A 65 4.81 -13.10 21.46
N HIS A 66 4.89 -11.78 21.68
CA HIS A 66 6.11 -11.00 21.41
C HIS A 66 7.32 -11.53 22.17
N THR A 67 7.15 -11.76 23.47
CA THR A 67 8.22 -12.27 24.33
C THR A 67 8.68 -13.65 23.85
N ILE A 68 7.75 -14.54 23.46
CA ILE A 68 8.07 -15.87 22.92
C ILE A 68 8.88 -15.75 21.63
N ILE A 69 8.44 -14.92 20.68
CA ILE A 69 9.14 -14.71 19.40
C ILE A 69 10.55 -14.17 19.64
N LYS A 70 10.68 -13.16 20.51
CA LYS A 70 11.98 -12.58 20.88
C LYS A 70 12.91 -13.62 21.49
N CYS A 71 12.43 -14.43 22.43
CA CYS A 71 13.20 -15.52 23.05
C CYS A 71 13.65 -16.57 22.02
N LEU A 72 12.76 -16.97 21.10
CA LEU A 72 13.08 -17.91 20.02
C LEU A 72 14.16 -17.35 19.08
N LEU A 73 14.06 -16.08 18.70
CA LEU A 73 15.05 -15.40 17.86
C LEU A 73 16.43 -15.35 18.54
N LEU A 74 16.47 -14.97 19.82
CA LEU A 74 17.71 -14.93 20.61
C LEU A 74 18.32 -16.33 20.77
N ALA A 75 17.49 -17.33 21.08
CA ALA A 75 17.93 -18.72 21.18
C ALA A 75 18.49 -19.23 19.85
N TRP A 76 17.83 -18.95 18.72
CA TRP A 76 18.31 -19.35 17.41
C TRP A 76 19.61 -18.64 16.98
N LEU A 77 19.71 -17.33 17.26
CA LEU A 77 20.89 -16.53 16.93
C LEU A 77 22.13 -16.98 17.70
N PHE A 78 21.99 -17.24 19.01
CA PHE A 78 23.11 -17.51 19.91
C PHE A 78 23.25 -19.00 20.30
N LEU A 79 22.20 -19.62 20.86
CA LEU A 79 22.28 -21.01 21.35
C LEU A 79 22.35 -22.02 20.22
N GLY A 80 21.68 -21.76 19.08
CA GLY A 80 21.68 -22.63 17.91
C GLY A 80 23.08 -23.08 17.45
N PRO A 81 23.98 -22.16 17.07
CA PRO A 81 25.33 -22.53 16.61
C PRO A 81 26.17 -23.16 17.72
N LEU A 82 25.99 -22.77 18.98
CA LEU A 82 26.70 -23.36 20.11
C LEU A 82 26.27 -24.83 20.34
N ALA A 83 24.97 -25.11 20.31
CA ALA A 83 24.43 -26.45 20.40
C ALA A 83 24.90 -27.33 19.23
N VAL A 84 24.86 -26.83 17.99
CA VAL A 84 25.35 -27.56 16.80
C VAL A 84 26.83 -27.92 16.95
N TYR A 85 27.66 -26.99 17.45
CA TYR A 85 29.07 -27.24 17.68
C TYR A 85 29.32 -28.31 18.77
N ILE A 86 28.64 -28.20 19.92
CA ILE A 86 28.76 -29.17 21.03
C ILE A 86 28.29 -30.55 20.59
N VAL A 87 27.14 -30.65 19.92
CA VAL A 87 26.64 -31.92 19.39
C VAL A 87 27.63 -32.51 18.37
N GLY A 88 28.22 -31.66 17.53
CA GLY A 88 29.26 -32.06 16.57
C GLY A 88 30.49 -32.66 17.26
N LEU A 89 30.95 -32.03 18.36
CA LEU A 89 32.04 -32.51 19.22
C LEU A 89 31.69 -33.84 19.89
N CYS A 90 30.53 -33.93 20.56
CA CYS A 90 30.09 -35.13 21.27
C CYS A 90 29.92 -36.32 20.33
N ARG A 91 29.37 -36.09 19.13
CA ARG A 91 29.21 -37.13 18.10
C ARG A 91 30.50 -37.42 17.32
N LYS A 92 31.61 -36.73 17.60
CA LYS A 92 32.89 -36.84 16.88
C LYS A 92 32.75 -36.69 15.35
N THR A 93 31.79 -35.87 14.91
CA THR A 93 31.51 -35.65 13.48
C THR A 93 32.29 -34.50 12.87
N LEU A 94 33.08 -33.79 13.69
CA LEU A 94 33.92 -32.67 13.27
C LEU A 94 35.23 -33.18 12.65
N THR A 95 35.57 -32.64 11.48
CA THR A 95 36.77 -33.00 10.71
C THR A 95 37.99 -32.16 11.13
N VAL A 96 39.19 -32.72 10.94
CA VAL A 96 40.46 -32.02 11.16
C VAL A 96 40.54 -30.85 10.18
N SER A 97 40.63 -29.62 10.70
CA SER A 97 40.38 -28.41 9.92
C SER A 97 41.57 -27.98 9.06
N THR A 98 41.30 -27.54 7.84
CA THR A 98 42.22 -26.77 7.00
C THR A 98 42.07 -25.25 7.19
N LEU A 99 41.17 -24.79 8.08
CA LEU A 99 40.87 -23.37 8.30
C LEU A 99 42.10 -22.58 8.79
N THR A 100 42.49 -21.54 8.05
CA THR A 100 43.50 -20.56 8.47
C THR A 100 42.87 -19.40 9.27
N TRP A 101 43.68 -18.64 10.02
CA TRP A 101 43.21 -17.44 10.75
C TRP A 101 42.50 -16.42 9.84
N LYS A 102 42.96 -16.29 8.59
CA LYS A 102 42.32 -15.43 7.58
C LYS A 102 40.92 -15.95 7.22
N ASP A 103 40.72 -17.26 7.19
CA ASP A 103 39.44 -17.88 6.87
C ASP A 103 38.43 -17.70 8.00
N ALA A 104 38.87 -17.79 9.26
CA ALA A 104 38.05 -17.55 10.46
C ALA A 104 37.55 -16.10 10.58
N LEU A 105 38.28 -15.15 10.00
CA LEU A 105 37.95 -13.71 9.95
C LEU A 105 37.18 -13.31 8.67
N GLY A 106 36.81 -14.27 7.81
CA GLY A 106 35.90 -14.04 6.69
C GLY A 106 36.46 -14.34 5.31
N ALA A 107 37.74 -14.69 5.16
CA ALA A 107 38.28 -15.12 3.86
C ALA A 107 37.61 -16.41 3.35
N ILE A 108 36.97 -17.18 4.25
CA ILE A 108 36.16 -18.34 3.87
C ILE A 108 35.03 -17.99 2.90
N MET A 109 34.45 -16.78 3.01
CA MET A 109 33.39 -16.32 2.12
C MET A 109 33.87 -16.13 0.66
N TRP A 110 35.16 -15.89 0.46
CA TRP A 110 35.76 -15.64 -0.85
C TRP A 110 36.51 -16.84 -1.42
N LYS A 111 37.10 -17.69 -0.58
CA LYS A 111 37.81 -18.90 -1.03
C LYS A 111 36.86 -20.06 -1.36
N ASP A 112 35.76 -20.18 -0.63
CA ASP A 112 34.81 -21.25 -0.84
C ASP A 112 33.82 -20.91 -1.97
N LYS A 113 33.77 -21.78 -2.99
CA LYS A 113 32.81 -21.67 -4.10
C LYS A 113 31.36 -21.70 -3.59
N GLY A 114 31.06 -22.47 -2.54
CA GLY A 114 29.73 -22.54 -1.93
C GLY A 114 29.35 -21.25 -1.19
N ALA A 115 30.24 -20.78 -0.30
CA ALA A 115 30.01 -19.53 0.44
C ALA A 115 29.89 -18.32 -0.49
N MET A 116 30.71 -18.24 -1.55
CA MET A 116 30.62 -17.17 -2.54
C MET A 116 29.25 -17.14 -3.23
N LYS A 117 28.67 -18.30 -3.56
CA LYS A 117 27.32 -18.38 -4.17
C LYS A 117 26.22 -17.97 -3.21
N TYR A 118 26.32 -18.34 -1.93
CA TYR A 118 25.40 -17.86 -0.91
C TYR A 118 25.48 -16.34 -0.74
N CYS A 119 26.70 -15.77 -0.70
CA CYS A 119 26.88 -14.32 -0.66
C CYS A 119 26.26 -13.63 -1.88
N GLN A 120 26.35 -14.24 -3.07
CA GLN A 120 25.68 -13.73 -4.28
C GLN A 120 24.14 -13.77 -4.15
N LEU A 121 23.55 -14.85 -3.66
CA LEU A 121 22.11 -14.96 -3.43
C LEU A 121 21.62 -13.99 -2.33
N MET A 122 22.42 -13.81 -1.28
CA MET A 122 22.15 -12.84 -0.22
C MET A 122 22.19 -11.41 -0.76
N LEU A 123 23.19 -11.08 -1.59
CA LEU A 123 23.26 -9.77 -2.25
C LEU A 123 22.02 -9.53 -3.13
N ILE A 124 21.58 -10.55 -3.88
CA ILE A 124 20.34 -10.47 -4.67
C ILE A 124 19.13 -10.20 -3.78
N ALA A 125 19.00 -10.89 -2.64
CA ALA A 125 17.90 -10.65 -1.70
C ALA A 125 17.96 -9.24 -1.08
N VAL A 126 19.15 -8.72 -0.78
CA VAL A 126 19.35 -7.34 -0.30
C VAL A 126 18.98 -6.34 -1.39
N CYS A 127 19.38 -6.55 -2.65
CA CYS A 127 18.97 -5.71 -3.77
C CYS A 127 17.44 -5.72 -3.96
N ALA A 128 16.81 -6.90 -3.85
CA ALA A 128 15.35 -7.02 -3.89
C ALA A 128 14.71 -6.22 -2.76
N LEU A 129 15.19 -6.37 -1.52
CA LEU A 129 14.70 -5.63 -0.37
C LEU A 129 14.84 -4.12 -0.58
N TYR A 130 15.99 -3.61 -1.02
CA TYR A 130 16.17 -2.17 -1.27
C TYR A 130 15.29 -1.66 -2.42
N ALA A 131 15.08 -2.46 -3.47
CA ALA A 131 14.13 -2.12 -4.53
C ALA A 131 12.72 -1.97 -3.95
N GLY A 132 12.26 -2.95 -3.16
CA GLY A 132 10.97 -2.89 -2.48
C GLY A 132 10.88 -1.80 -1.43
N LEU A 133 11.97 -1.42 -0.76
CA LEU A 133 11.96 -0.30 0.19
C LEU A 133 11.85 1.05 -0.53
N ALA A 134 12.54 1.19 -1.67
CA ALA A 134 12.50 2.39 -2.50
C ALA A 134 11.13 2.63 -3.13
N MET A 135 10.37 1.55 -3.39
CA MET A 135 9.01 1.59 -3.93
C MET A 135 8.89 2.31 -5.28
N ASP A 136 10.00 2.45 -6.01
CA ASP A 136 9.97 2.96 -7.37
C ASP A 136 9.44 1.88 -8.31
N MET A 137 8.38 2.20 -9.05
CA MET A 137 7.73 1.26 -9.96
C MET A 137 8.71 0.59 -10.93
N ARG A 138 9.65 1.35 -11.51
CA ARG A 138 10.56 0.84 -12.54
C ARG A 138 11.58 -0.09 -11.91
N VAL A 139 12.13 0.29 -10.75
CA VAL A 139 13.09 -0.51 -10.00
C VAL A 139 12.44 -1.79 -9.46
N CYS A 140 11.25 -1.69 -8.83
CA CYS A 140 10.51 -2.85 -8.33
C CYS A 140 10.16 -3.83 -9.46
N ARG A 141 9.68 -3.32 -10.61
CA ARG A 141 9.37 -4.15 -11.77
C ARG A 141 10.61 -4.88 -12.29
N PHE A 142 11.72 -4.15 -12.45
CA PHE A 142 12.97 -4.73 -12.89
C PHE A 142 13.46 -5.79 -11.90
N ALA A 143 13.51 -5.47 -10.60
CA ALA A 143 13.96 -6.38 -9.56
C ALA A 143 13.09 -7.64 -9.48
N CYS A 144 11.76 -7.50 -9.53
CA CYS A 144 10.82 -8.62 -9.47
C CYS A 144 10.98 -9.56 -10.66
N ILE A 145 11.20 -9.03 -11.86
CA ILE A 145 11.30 -9.84 -13.09
C ILE A 145 12.70 -10.47 -13.24
N VAL A 146 13.77 -9.78 -12.87
CA VAL A 146 15.15 -10.19 -13.18
C VAL A 146 15.80 -11.01 -12.05
N LEU A 147 15.56 -10.66 -10.79
CA LEU A 147 16.27 -11.27 -9.67
C LEU A 147 15.90 -12.75 -9.45
N PRO A 148 14.63 -13.18 -9.55
CA PRO A 148 14.30 -14.60 -9.39
C PRO A 148 14.90 -15.51 -10.47
N PRO A 149 14.82 -15.20 -11.78
CA PRO A 149 15.53 -15.99 -12.79
C PRO A 149 17.05 -16.00 -12.62
N LEU A 150 17.66 -14.88 -12.20
CA LEU A 150 19.09 -14.81 -11.92
C LEU A 150 19.49 -15.72 -10.74
N SER A 151 18.72 -15.66 -9.65
CA SER A 151 18.91 -16.53 -8.49
C SER A 151 18.77 -18.00 -8.87
N LEU A 152 17.77 -18.33 -9.69
CA LEU A 152 17.55 -19.69 -10.18
C LEU A 152 18.75 -20.19 -11.01
N TYR A 153 19.29 -19.35 -11.90
CA TYR A 153 20.49 -19.66 -12.67
C TYR A 153 21.70 -19.92 -11.76
N LEU A 154 21.91 -19.11 -10.73
CA LEU A 154 23.01 -19.28 -9.77
C LEU A 154 22.89 -20.57 -8.95
N ILE A 155 21.68 -20.88 -8.47
CA ILE A 155 21.39 -22.12 -7.71
C ILE A 155 21.66 -23.33 -8.61
N ASN A 156 21.12 -23.33 -9.83
CA ASN A 156 21.33 -24.45 -10.75
C ASN A 156 22.81 -24.64 -11.10
N ARG A 157 23.54 -23.56 -11.43
CA ARG A 157 24.97 -23.62 -11.74
C ARG A 157 25.80 -24.19 -10.58
N HIS A 158 25.40 -23.90 -9.34
CA HIS A 158 26.07 -24.45 -8.18
C HIS A 158 25.83 -25.97 -8.06
N ILE A 159 24.59 -26.41 -8.21
CA ILE A 159 24.21 -27.82 -8.10
C ILE A 159 24.83 -28.66 -9.23
N THR A 160 24.80 -28.19 -10.48
CA THR A 160 25.45 -28.90 -11.59
C THR A 160 26.96 -28.99 -11.40
N SER A 161 27.59 -27.94 -10.85
CA SER A 161 29.02 -27.97 -10.52
C SER A 161 29.37 -28.96 -9.41
N CYS A 162 28.45 -29.26 -8.49
CA CYS A 162 28.66 -30.19 -7.39
C CYS A 162 28.42 -31.65 -7.80
N ILE A 163 27.47 -31.89 -8.72
CA ILE A 163 27.06 -33.24 -9.13
C ILE A 163 27.92 -33.76 -10.31
N GLY A 164 28.72 -32.89 -10.95
CA GLY A 164 29.64 -33.30 -12.02
C GLY A 164 28.93 -33.70 -13.32
N THR A 165 27.65 -33.39 -13.46
CA THR A 165 26.85 -33.72 -14.64
C THR A 165 27.21 -32.78 -15.80
N SER A 166 27.84 -33.35 -16.83
CA SER A 166 28.26 -32.68 -18.08
C SER A 166 27.09 -32.38 -19.03
N ASP A 167 25.85 -32.70 -18.66
CA ASP A 167 24.71 -32.54 -19.56
C ASP A 167 24.37 -31.07 -19.79
N LYS A 168 24.24 -30.73 -21.07
CA LYS A 168 23.85 -29.44 -21.63
C LYS A 168 22.85 -28.73 -20.72
N ASN A 169 23.14 -27.47 -20.37
CA ASN A 169 22.31 -26.58 -19.53
C ASN A 169 20.81 -26.58 -19.95
N LEU A 170 20.03 -27.58 -19.50
CA LEU A 170 18.59 -27.76 -19.77
C LEU A 170 17.77 -26.55 -19.28
N MET A 171 18.40 -25.70 -18.46
CA MET A 171 17.87 -24.54 -17.77
C MET A 171 17.69 -23.29 -18.63
N VAL A 172 18.58 -23.03 -19.60
CA VAL A 172 18.50 -21.79 -20.39
C VAL A 172 17.19 -21.75 -21.18
N GLY A 173 16.71 -22.90 -21.67
CA GLY A 173 15.46 -23.02 -22.41
C GLY A 173 14.18 -22.90 -21.58
N LYS A 174 14.25 -22.81 -20.24
CA LYS A 174 13.07 -22.70 -19.36
C LYS A 174 13.11 -21.51 -18.41
N LEU A 175 14.20 -20.74 -18.41
CA LEU A 175 14.29 -19.50 -17.63
C LEU A 175 13.18 -18.51 -17.97
N TRP A 176 12.73 -18.51 -19.23
CA TRP A 176 11.61 -17.70 -19.71
C TRP A 176 10.29 -18.01 -18.98
N MET A 177 10.06 -19.25 -18.52
CA MET A 177 8.88 -19.59 -17.72
C MET A 177 8.93 -18.92 -16.35
N THR A 178 10.12 -18.82 -15.75
CA THR A 178 10.31 -18.08 -14.49
C THR A 178 10.10 -16.59 -14.71
N VAL A 179 10.61 -16.03 -15.81
CA VAL A 179 10.36 -14.63 -16.19
C VAL A 179 8.86 -14.39 -16.36
N ALA A 180 8.16 -15.25 -17.11
CA ALA A 180 6.72 -15.15 -17.33
C ALA A 180 5.94 -15.26 -16.01
N ALA A 181 6.32 -16.16 -15.11
CA ALA A 181 5.74 -16.27 -13.77
C ALA A 181 5.89 -14.96 -12.97
N MET A 182 7.08 -14.33 -13.01
CA MET A 182 7.32 -13.06 -12.32
C MET A 182 6.55 -11.89 -12.94
N VAL A 183 6.31 -11.91 -14.25
CA VAL A 183 5.44 -10.94 -14.91
C VAL A 183 4.00 -11.08 -14.39
N VAL A 184 3.47 -12.31 -14.36
CA VAL A 184 2.13 -12.58 -13.80
C VAL A 184 2.06 -12.14 -12.33
N PHE A 185 3.06 -12.49 -11.52
CA PHE A 185 3.17 -12.05 -10.14
C PHE A 185 3.13 -10.52 -10.01
N PHE A 186 3.90 -9.81 -10.82
CA PHE A 186 3.96 -8.36 -10.75
C PHE A 186 2.62 -7.70 -11.11
N TYR A 187 1.93 -8.20 -12.14
CA TYR A 187 0.65 -7.64 -12.59
C TYR A 187 -0.54 -8.01 -11.70
N ALA A 188 -0.44 -9.05 -10.87
CA ALA A 188 -1.47 -9.43 -9.89
C ALA A 188 -1.89 -8.28 -8.97
N GLN A 189 -1.00 -7.29 -8.74
CA GLN A 189 -1.28 -6.10 -7.93
C GLN A 189 -2.45 -5.26 -8.45
N ARG A 190 -2.69 -5.26 -9.76
CA ARG A 190 -3.77 -4.46 -10.36
C ARG A 190 -5.15 -5.10 -10.22
N TYR A 191 -5.18 -6.42 -10.07
CA TYR A 191 -6.42 -7.17 -9.97
C TYR A 191 -6.87 -7.30 -8.52
N ALA A 192 -8.17 -7.54 -8.34
CA ALA A 192 -8.84 -7.68 -7.05
C ALA A 192 -9.48 -9.08 -6.93
N GLY A 193 -9.78 -9.48 -5.70
CA GLY A 193 -10.52 -10.69 -5.37
C GLY A 193 -9.89 -11.95 -5.96
N MET A 194 -10.75 -12.79 -6.53
CA MET A 194 -10.36 -14.08 -7.09
C MET A 194 -9.36 -13.97 -8.25
N TRP A 195 -9.43 -12.91 -9.06
CA TRP A 195 -8.48 -12.74 -10.17
C TRP A 195 -7.04 -12.60 -9.69
N ARG A 196 -6.83 -11.84 -8.61
CA ARG A 196 -5.51 -11.73 -7.98
C ARG A 196 -5.04 -13.10 -7.47
N VAL A 197 -5.90 -13.82 -6.76
CA VAL A 197 -5.58 -15.14 -6.22
C VAL A 197 -5.16 -16.10 -7.33
N TRP A 198 -5.93 -16.18 -8.41
CA TRP A 198 -5.60 -17.02 -9.56
C TRP A 198 -4.24 -16.67 -10.18
N MET A 199 -3.94 -15.39 -10.37
CA MET A 199 -2.63 -14.96 -10.89
C MET A 199 -1.48 -15.38 -9.98
N LEU A 200 -1.63 -15.21 -8.66
CA LEU A 200 -0.59 -15.61 -7.69
C LEU A 200 -0.38 -17.13 -7.67
N VAL A 201 -1.47 -17.91 -7.71
CA VAL A 201 -1.42 -19.37 -7.78
C VAL A 201 -0.74 -19.83 -9.07
N VAL A 202 -1.09 -19.25 -10.21
CA VAL A 202 -0.47 -19.56 -11.51
C VAL A 202 1.02 -19.24 -11.50
N SER A 203 1.41 -18.08 -10.97
CA SER A 203 2.82 -17.70 -10.84
C SER A 203 3.62 -18.73 -10.02
N ILE A 204 3.13 -19.08 -8.82
CA ILE A 204 3.80 -20.06 -7.95
C ILE A 204 3.83 -21.44 -8.61
N ALA A 205 2.75 -21.87 -9.25
CA ALA A 205 2.68 -23.16 -9.94
C ALA A 205 3.70 -23.26 -11.09
N MET A 206 3.88 -22.19 -11.87
CA MET A 206 4.89 -22.13 -12.93
C MET A 206 6.31 -22.24 -12.35
N VAL A 207 6.60 -21.53 -11.26
CA VAL A 207 7.91 -21.63 -10.56
C VAL A 207 8.11 -23.03 -9.99
N ALA A 208 7.11 -23.59 -9.33
CA ALA A 208 7.14 -24.94 -8.77
C ALA A 208 7.42 -26.00 -9.84
N TYR A 209 6.77 -25.88 -11.00
CA TYR A 209 7.01 -26.76 -12.14
C TYR A 209 8.45 -26.67 -12.64
N VAL A 210 9.01 -25.46 -12.78
CA VAL A 210 10.41 -25.27 -13.20
C VAL A 210 11.36 -25.90 -12.17
N CYS A 211 11.18 -25.59 -10.88
CA CYS A 211 11.99 -26.14 -9.78
C CYS A 211 11.91 -27.67 -9.68
N TRP A 212 10.71 -28.24 -9.83
CA TRP A 212 10.52 -29.70 -9.81
C TRP A 212 11.24 -30.37 -10.97
N ARG A 213 11.15 -29.78 -12.17
CA ARG A 213 11.81 -30.32 -13.36
C ARG A 213 13.33 -30.20 -13.30
N THR A 214 13.86 -29.23 -12.55
CA THR A 214 15.31 -29.01 -12.43
C THR A 214 15.92 -29.79 -11.29
N PHE A 215 15.29 -29.80 -10.11
CA PHE A 215 15.86 -30.40 -8.90
C PHE A 215 15.10 -31.67 -8.49
N GLY A 216 13.77 -31.66 -8.52
CA GLY A 216 12.94 -32.80 -8.12
C GLY A 216 13.23 -34.07 -8.92
N LYS A 217 13.30 -33.98 -10.25
CA LYS A 217 13.65 -35.11 -11.11
C LYS A 217 15.06 -35.68 -10.90
N GLN A 218 15.96 -34.91 -10.27
CA GLN A 218 17.31 -35.34 -9.93
C GLN A 218 17.38 -35.94 -8.51
N GLY A 219 16.24 -36.15 -7.85
CA GLY A 219 16.17 -36.63 -6.46
C GLY A 219 16.36 -35.54 -5.40
N LEU A 220 16.53 -34.27 -5.80
CA LEU A 220 16.77 -33.13 -4.89
C LEU A 220 15.45 -32.43 -4.50
N VAL A 221 14.51 -33.21 -3.95
CA VAL A 221 13.15 -32.73 -3.63
C VAL A 221 13.16 -31.57 -2.63
N GLN A 222 13.98 -31.64 -1.59
CA GLN A 222 14.07 -30.58 -0.58
C GLN A 222 14.52 -29.23 -1.18
N ILE A 223 15.51 -29.26 -2.08
CA ILE A 223 15.99 -28.06 -2.77
C ILE A 223 14.91 -27.52 -3.71
N SER A 224 14.17 -28.40 -4.39
CA SER A 224 13.04 -28.00 -5.24
C SER A 224 12.00 -27.21 -4.46
N ILE A 225 11.61 -27.68 -3.28
CA ILE A 225 10.61 -27.03 -2.42
C ILE A 225 11.15 -25.68 -1.94
N LEU A 226 12.38 -25.66 -1.39
CA LEU A 226 12.98 -24.43 -0.86
C LEU A 226 13.17 -23.37 -1.96
N ALA A 227 13.63 -23.78 -3.15
CA ALA A 227 13.77 -22.90 -4.30
C ALA A 227 12.42 -22.34 -4.76
N THR A 228 11.36 -23.15 -4.73
CA THR A 228 10.00 -22.69 -5.07
C THR A 228 9.52 -21.59 -4.13
N ILE A 229 9.69 -21.79 -2.82
CA ILE A 229 9.30 -20.79 -1.80
C ILE A 229 10.15 -19.52 -1.97
N TYR A 230 11.47 -19.66 -2.12
CA TYR A 230 12.38 -18.54 -2.25
C TYR A 230 12.11 -17.71 -3.51
N LEU A 231 11.97 -18.36 -4.67
CA LEU A 231 11.84 -17.70 -5.98
C LEU A 231 10.41 -17.27 -6.31
N GLY A 232 9.41 -18.02 -5.84
CA GLY A 232 8.00 -17.79 -6.18
C GLY A 232 7.26 -16.89 -5.21
N ILE A 233 7.72 -16.79 -3.95
CA ILE A 233 7.03 -16.04 -2.90
C ILE A 233 7.97 -14.98 -2.32
N PHE A 234 9.06 -15.42 -1.68
CA PHE A 234 9.87 -14.54 -0.84
C PHE A 234 10.56 -13.42 -1.64
N LEU A 235 11.36 -13.79 -2.64
CA LEU A 235 12.16 -12.84 -3.41
C LEU A 235 11.30 -11.83 -4.21
N PRO A 236 10.23 -12.22 -4.93
CA PRO A 236 9.42 -11.25 -5.64
C PRO A 236 8.60 -10.35 -4.69
N THR A 237 8.17 -10.87 -3.53
CA THR A 237 7.52 -10.03 -2.50
C THR A 237 8.49 -8.98 -1.95
N LEU A 238 9.74 -9.37 -1.67
CA LEU A 238 10.80 -8.42 -1.28
C LEU A 238 11.04 -7.37 -2.37
N ALA A 239 11.13 -7.79 -3.63
CA ALA A 239 11.43 -6.91 -4.75
C ALA A 239 10.38 -5.81 -4.97
N ILE A 240 9.11 -6.09 -4.65
CA ILE A 240 8.02 -5.12 -4.77
C ILE A 240 7.87 -4.33 -3.46
N GLY A 241 8.22 -4.92 -2.30
CA GLY A 241 8.09 -4.28 -0.99
C GLY A 241 6.64 -4.16 -0.48
N TYR A 242 5.70 -4.74 -1.22
CA TYR A 242 4.27 -4.68 -1.03
C TYR A 242 3.74 -6.07 -0.74
N ASN A 243 2.89 -6.22 0.29
CA ASN A 243 2.25 -7.50 0.55
C ASN A 243 1.10 -7.74 -0.45
N GLN A 244 1.36 -8.55 -1.47
CA GLN A 244 0.35 -8.94 -2.48
C GLN A 244 -0.74 -9.86 -1.93
N TYR A 245 -0.47 -10.53 -0.82
CA TYR A 245 -1.40 -11.45 -0.17
C TYR A 245 -2.36 -10.73 0.79
N ALA A 246 -2.11 -9.45 1.09
CA ALA A 246 -2.99 -8.61 1.90
C ALA A 246 -3.91 -7.72 1.04
N CYS A 247 -5.07 -7.40 1.61
CA CYS A 247 -6.12 -6.57 0.99
C CYS A 247 -6.48 -7.09 -0.42
N ILE A 248 -6.81 -8.39 -0.50
CA ILE A 248 -7.09 -9.09 -1.76
C ILE A 248 -8.29 -8.45 -2.47
N GLU A 249 -9.25 -7.94 -1.71
CA GLU A 249 -10.51 -7.33 -2.20
C GLU A 249 -10.31 -6.13 -3.13
N TYR A 250 -9.21 -5.39 -3.01
CA TYR A 250 -9.03 -4.13 -3.74
C TYR A 250 -7.79 -4.11 -4.62
N GLY A 251 -7.96 -3.71 -5.87
CA GLY A 251 -6.91 -3.60 -6.88
C GLY A 251 -6.10 -2.31 -6.71
N ARG A 252 -4.82 -2.33 -7.07
CA ARG A 252 -4.01 -1.11 -7.07
C ARG A 252 -4.43 -0.21 -8.24
N ARG A 253 -4.80 1.05 -7.95
CA ARG A 253 -5.11 2.07 -8.96
C ARG A 253 -3.81 2.57 -9.56
N GLY A 254 -3.48 2.08 -10.75
CA GLY A 254 -2.19 2.35 -11.37
C GLY A 254 -1.03 1.64 -10.67
N LEU A 255 0.21 2.08 -10.94
CA LEU A 255 1.43 1.54 -10.35
C LEU A 255 2.28 2.63 -9.69
N TYR A 256 1.70 3.82 -9.50
CA TYR A 256 2.36 4.96 -8.88
C TYR A 256 2.08 4.98 -7.37
N THR A 257 2.95 5.65 -6.62
CA THR A 257 2.76 5.95 -5.20
C THR A 257 2.00 7.26 -5.04
N LEU A 258 1.40 7.45 -3.87
CA LEU A 258 0.84 8.73 -3.46
C LEU A 258 1.99 9.74 -3.32
N GLU A 259 2.21 10.63 -4.27
CA GLU A 259 3.29 11.63 -4.15
C GLU A 259 3.00 12.61 -2.99
N PRO A 260 4.02 12.98 -2.18
CA PRO A 260 5.44 12.56 -2.21
C PRO A 260 5.76 11.28 -1.40
N LEU A 261 4.75 10.67 -0.78
CA LEU A 261 4.87 9.51 0.12
C LEU A 261 5.18 8.21 -0.63
N ARG A 262 6.46 7.83 -0.66
CA ARG A 262 6.89 6.52 -1.18
C ARG A 262 6.43 5.39 -0.26
N GLY A 263 5.52 4.55 -0.76
CA GLY A 263 5.02 3.37 -0.06
C GLY A 263 3.54 3.43 0.36
N VAL A 264 2.85 4.54 0.08
CA VAL A 264 1.39 4.61 0.13
C VAL A 264 0.85 4.53 -1.30
N PHE A 265 -0.21 3.75 -1.50
CA PHE A 265 -0.76 3.43 -2.81
C PHE A 265 -2.25 3.70 -2.85
N TYR A 266 -2.70 4.17 -4.00
CA TYR A 266 -4.13 4.20 -4.32
C TYR A 266 -4.63 2.78 -4.56
N ILE A 267 -5.72 2.43 -3.90
CA ILE A 267 -6.53 1.26 -4.19
C ILE A 267 -7.82 1.69 -4.84
N LYS A 268 -8.40 0.76 -5.61
CA LYS A 268 -9.66 0.94 -6.29
C LYS A 268 -10.53 -0.29 -6.09
N ASP A 269 -11.79 -0.05 -5.77
CA ASP A 269 -12.82 -1.07 -5.86
C ASP A 269 -13.26 -1.21 -7.32
N THR A 270 -13.21 -2.44 -7.84
CA THR A 270 -13.61 -2.75 -9.21
C THR A 270 -15.11 -2.64 -9.44
N ASN A 271 -15.93 -2.74 -8.38
CA ASN A 271 -17.38 -2.70 -8.49
C ASN A 271 -17.91 -1.27 -8.51
N THR A 272 -17.40 -0.41 -7.62
CA THR A 272 -17.91 0.95 -7.40
C THR A 272 -17.06 2.05 -8.05
N ASP A 273 -15.91 1.69 -8.63
CA ASP A 273 -14.89 2.62 -9.16
C ASP A 273 -14.23 3.53 -8.11
N LYS A 274 -14.65 3.41 -6.84
CA LYS A 274 -14.21 4.26 -5.74
C LYS A 274 -12.78 3.95 -5.30
N VAL A 275 -12.18 4.93 -4.63
CA VAL A 275 -10.74 5.06 -4.44
C VAL A 275 -10.44 5.14 -2.96
N GLY A 276 -9.42 4.40 -2.54
CA GLY A 276 -8.92 4.38 -1.16
C GLY A 276 -7.41 4.47 -1.12
N LEU A 277 -6.86 4.40 0.09
CA LEU A 277 -5.42 4.37 0.32
C LEU A 277 -5.01 3.13 1.10
N ARG A 278 -3.87 2.57 0.75
CA ARG A 278 -3.22 1.49 1.50
C ARG A 278 -1.74 1.77 1.64
N ASP A 279 -1.12 1.21 2.66
CA ASP A 279 0.32 1.14 2.76
C ASP A 279 0.83 -0.26 2.36
N ARG A 280 2.02 -0.63 2.84
CA ARG A 280 2.66 -1.93 2.57
C ARG A 280 1.97 -3.09 3.28
N TYR A 281 1.38 -2.82 4.44
CA TYR A 281 0.91 -3.81 5.40
C TYR A 281 -0.61 -3.94 5.37
N GLY A 282 -1.34 -2.84 5.17
CA GLY A 282 -2.80 -2.85 5.25
C GLY A 282 -3.48 -1.66 4.57
N ILE A 283 -4.80 -1.64 4.70
CA ILE A 283 -5.65 -0.53 4.24
C ILE A 283 -5.53 0.62 5.24
N LEU A 284 -5.29 1.82 4.73
CA LEU A 284 -5.36 3.05 5.52
C LEU A 284 -6.76 3.64 5.45
N ILE A 285 -7.30 3.70 4.23
CA ILE A 285 -8.62 4.26 3.92
C ILE A 285 -9.32 3.33 2.94
N GLU A 286 -10.53 2.91 3.29
CA GLU A 286 -11.38 2.10 2.43
C GLU A 286 -11.75 2.85 1.13
N PRO A 287 -11.91 2.12 0.01
CA PRO A 287 -12.26 2.73 -1.26
C PRO A 287 -13.73 3.13 -1.33
N ILE A 288 -14.10 4.18 -0.60
CA ILE A 288 -15.45 4.77 -0.57
C ILE A 288 -15.50 6.20 -1.12
N TYR A 289 -14.35 6.74 -1.54
CA TYR A 289 -14.21 8.11 -2.02
C TYR A 289 -14.13 8.17 -3.54
N ASP A 290 -14.70 9.20 -4.15
CA ASP A 290 -14.65 9.38 -5.60
C ASP A 290 -13.23 9.77 -6.05
N ASN A 291 -12.56 10.60 -5.23
CA ASN A 291 -11.20 11.01 -5.50
C ASN A 291 -10.44 11.36 -4.22
N ILE A 292 -9.12 11.23 -4.27
CA ILE A 292 -8.23 11.57 -3.17
C ILE A 292 -7.10 12.45 -3.72
N ILE A 293 -7.08 13.71 -3.30
CA ILE A 293 -6.19 14.74 -3.85
C ILE A 293 -5.31 15.32 -2.74
N HIS A 294 -4.05 15.61 -3.04
CA HIS A 294 -3.18 16.32 -2.11
C HIS A 294 -3.73 17.73 -1.86
N ASN A 295 -3.86 18.13 -0.60
CA ASN A 295 -4.29 19.49 -0.28
C ASN A 295 -3.14 20.47 -0.58
N SER A 296 -3.15 21.11 -1.75
CA SER A 296 -2.14 22.10 -2.14
C SER A 296 -2.37 23.48 -1.51
N ARG A 297 -3.47 23.68 -0.75
CA ARG A 297 -4.00 25.03 -0.50
C ARG A 297 -3.38 25.79 0.67
N ASN A 298 -2.74 25.18 1.69
CA ASN A 298 -1.89 25.89 2.69
C ASN A 298 -1.37 25.07 3.91
N ARG A 299 -1.21 23.75 3.88
CA ARG A 299 -0.89 22.95 5.09
C ARG A 299 0.08 21.78 4.82
N PRO A 300 0.78 21.25 5.85
CA PRO A 300 2.01 20.47 5.67
C PRO A 300 1.82 19.25 4.75
N LEU A 301 2.93 18.83 4.14
CA LEU A 301 3.03 17.59 3.38
C LEU A 301 2.32 16.45 4.12
N GLY A 302 1.57 15.61 3.40
CA GLY A 302 0.90 14.43 3.95
C GLY A 302 -0.56 14.62 4.35
N ILE A 303 -1.18 15.79 4.07
CA ILE A 303 -2.62 16.01 4.22
C ILE A 303 -3.33 15.89 2.87
N TYR A 304 -4.35 15.04 2.82
CA TYR A 304 -5.11 14.74 1.61
C TYR A 304 -6.59 15.05 1.82
N GLU A 305 -7.23 15.52 0.75
CA GLU A 305 -8.67 15.70 0.65
C GLU A 305 -9.30 14.40 0.17
N LEU A 306 -10.11 13.79 1.03
CA LEU A 306 -10.94 12.65 0.70
C LEU A 306 -12.27 13.19 0.18
N ARG A 307 -12.45 13.17 -1.14
CA ARG A 307 -13.60 13.79 -1.81
C ARG A 307 -14.70 12.78 -2.06
N ASN A 308 -15.91 13.13 -1.67
CA ASN A 308 -17.11 12.33 -1.90
C ASN A 308 -18.33 13.24 -1.96
N ASN A 309 -19.22 13.05 -2.95
CA ASN A 309 -20.54 13.71 -2.99
C ASN A 309 -20.50 15.24 -2.73
N GLY A 310 -19.59 15.94 -3.41
CA GLY A 310 -19.43 17.39 -3.29
C GLY A 310 -18.85 17.93 -1.98
N CYS A 311 -18.46 17.07 -1.03
CA CYS A 311 -17.73 17.45 0.17
C CYS A 311 -16.35 16.79 0.24
N TYR A 312 -15.47 17.33 1.09
CA TYR A 312 -14.18 16.73 1.35
C TYR A 312 -13.85 16.69 2.84
N THR A 313 -13.26 15.57 3.25
CA THR A 313 -12.70 15.39 4.59
C THR A 313 -11.18 15.42 4.49
N LEU A 314 -10.54 16.23 5.34
CA LEU A 314 -9.08 16.25 5.43
C LEU A 314 -8.57 15.04 6.21
N TYR A 315 -7.58 14.37 5.65
CA TYR A 315 -6.94 13.21 6.25
C TYR A 315 -5.43 13.39 6.34
N ASN A 316 -4.87 13.17 7.53
CA ASN A 316 -3.44 13.20 7.77
C ASN A 316 -2.88 11.78 7.71
N VAL A 317 -2.08 11.49 6.67
CA VAL A 317 -1.50 10.16 6.45
C VAL A 317 -0.47 9.78 7.53
N TYR A 318 0.30 10.74 8.04
CA TYR A 318 1.34 10.45 9.05
C TYR A 318 0.76 10.07 10.41
N GLN A 319 -0.35 10.69 10.78
CA GLN A 319 -1.03 10.43 12.05
C GLN A 319 -2.15 9.39 11.93
N ASN A 320 -2.42 8.90 10.71
CA ASN A 320 -3.57 8.05 10.38
C ASN A 320 -4.88 8.58 11.01
N LYS A 321 -5.13 9.88 10.84
CA LYS A 321 -6.24 10.57 11.55
C LYS A 321 -7.04 11.45 10.60
N MET A 322 -8.36 11.31 10.68
CA MET A 322 -9.32 12.23 10.08
C MET A 322 -9.29 13.55 10.85
N MET A 323 -9.20 14.66 10.12
CA MET A 323 -9.17 16.01 10.68
C MET A 323 -10.56 16.62 10.56
N THR A 324 -10.68 17.70 9.80
CA THR A 324 -11.91 18.48 9.62
C THR A 324 -12.48 18.27 8.23
N SER A 325 -13.80 18.14 8.14
CA SER A 325 -14.56 18.23 6.90
C SER A 325 -14.88 19.69 6.57
N ASN A 326 -15.12 19.99 5.29
CA ASN A 326 -15.63 21.29 4.85
C ASN A 326 -17.11 21.51 5.21
N VAL A 327 -17.82 20.44 5.56
CA VAL A 327 -19.22 20.45 6.00
C VAL A 327 -19.37 19.74 7.34
N SER A 328 -20.36 20.15 8.13
CA SER A 328 -20.59 19.56 9.45
C SER A 328 -21.49 18.31 9.44
N ASP A 329 -22.36 18.15 8.44
CA ASP A 329 -23.24 16.99 8.31
C ASP A 329 -23.06 16.27 6.95
N LEU A 330 -22.33 15.15 6.99
CA LEU A 330 -22.05 14.32 5.81
C LEU A 330 -23.30 13.55 5.32
N ASN A 331 -24.21 13.17 6.22
CA ASN A 331 -25.41 12.43 5.83
C ASN A 331 -26.41 13.35 5.11
N LEU A 332 -26.52 14.59 5.59
CA LEU A 332 -27.31 15.61 4.92
C LEU A 332 -26.74 15.92 3.53
N GLN A 333 -25.42 16.08 3.41
CA GLN A 333 -24.75 16.27 2.13
C GLN A 333 -25.07 15.15 1.13
N ASP A 334 -24.92 13.88 1.55
CA ASP A 334 -25.20 12.72 0.70
C ASP A 334 -26.67 12.66 0.27
N SER A 335 -27.58 12.97 1.19
CA SER A 335 -29.03 13.00 0.92
C SER A 335 -29.40 14.11 -0.08
N ILE A 336 -28.81 15.31 0.07
CA ILE A 336 -29.00 16.41 -0.88
C ILE A 336 -28.47 16.02 -2.26
N CYS A 337 -27.27 15.44 -2.35
CA CYS A 337 -26.71 14.98 -3.63
C CYS A 337 -27.63 13.97 -4.35
N GLN A 338 -28.25 13.03 -3.62
CA GLN A 338 -29.22 12.08 -4.19
C GLN A 338 -30.51 12.76 -4.68
N ILE A 339 -30.99 13.79 -3.97
CA ILE A 339 -32.14 14.60 -4.42
C ILE A 339 -31.77 15.36 -5.69
N LEU A 340 -30.56 15.92 -5.73
CA LEU A 340 -30.08 16.73 -6.84
C LEU A 340 -29.93 15.95 -8.14
N ASP A 341 -29.38 14.75 -8.10
CA ASP A 341 -29.26 13.92 -9.30
C ASP A 341 -30.64 13.63 -9.91
N LYS A 342 -31.63 13.26 -9.08
CA LYS A 342 -33.01 13.03 -9.52
C LYS A 342 -33.68 14.31 -10.03
N TYR A 343 -33.40 15.44 -9.39
CA TYR A 343 -33.95 16.75 -9.76
C TYR A 343 -33.41 17.21 -11.13
N CYS A 344 -32.10 17.10 -11.34
CA CYS A 344 -31.48 17.46 -12.61
C CYS A 344 -31.97 16.59 -13.78
N ASP A 345 -32.22 15.30 -13.54
CA ASP A 345 -32.79 14.40 -14.54
C ASP A 345 -34.23 14.78 -14.90
N ARG A 346 -35.06 15.08 -13.90
CA ARG A 346 -36.47 15.47 -14.13
C ARG A 346 -36.60 16.79 -14.89
N ASN A 347 -35.74 17.76 -14.59
CA ASN A 347 -35.83 19.12 -15.12
C ASN A 347 -34.90 19.35 -16.34
N ALA A 348 -34.39 18.27 -16.94
CA ALA A 348 -33.57 18.27 -18.15
C ALA A 348 -32.38 19.25 -18.09
N TYR A 349 -31.61 19.22 -17.00
CA TYR A 349 -30.40 20.04 -16.88
C TYR A 349 -29.40 19.69 -17.99
N GLY A 350 -28.98 20.72 -18.73
CA GLY A 350 -28.15 20.60 -19.92
C GLY A 350 -26.66 20.51 -19.63
N HIS A 351 -25.86 20.53 -20.71
CA HIS A 351 -24.42 20.59 -20.61
C HIS A 351 -23.98 21.94 -20.05
N ARG A 352 -23.15 21.93 -18.99
CA ARG A 352 -22.60 23.10 -18.26
C ARG A 352 -23.61 23.86 -17.40
N ASP A 353 -24.85 23.39 -17.28
CA ASP A 353 -25.77 23.93 -16.28
C ASP A 353 -25.20 23.70 -14.88
N ARG A 354 -25.34 24.70 -14.01
CA ARG A 354 -24.75 24.70 -12.66
C ARG A 354 -25.82 24.84 -11.59
N LEU A 355 -25.55 24.23 -10.46
CA LEU A 355 -26.35 24.33 -9.26
C LEU A 355 -25.46 24.44 -8.03
N GLU A 356 -25.80 25.36 -7.15
CA GLU A 356 -25.15 25.55 -5.86
C GLU A 356 -26.22 25.54 -4.78
N ILE A 357 -26.01 24.72 -3.77
CA ILE A 357 -26.88 24.60 -2.59
C ILE A 357 -26.01 24.78 -1.36
N ARG A 358 -26.36 25.73 -0.51
CA ARG A 358 -25.69 25.96 0.76
C ARG A 358 -26.71 25.95 1.89
N VAL A 359 -26.55 25.02 2.82
CA VAL A 359 -27.38 24.93 4.02
C VAL A 359 -26.56 25.41 5.22
N THR A 360 -27.04 26.44 5.91
CA THR A 360 -26.35 27.03 7.06
C THR A 360 -27.21 27.00 8.31
N ASN A 361 -26.57 26.89 9.47
CA ASN A 361 -27.21 27.03 10.77
C ASN A 361 -27.10 28.48 11.23
N LYS A 362 -28.23 29.14 11.56
CA LYS A 362 -28.21 30.55 11.99
C LYS A 362 -27.48 30.79 13.31
N PHE A 363 -27.35 29.76 14.16
CA PHE A 363 -26.68 29.86 15.45
C PHE A 363 -25.19 29.44 15.41
N LYS A 364 -24.75 28.76 14.34
CA LYS A 364 -23.36 28.32 14.13
C LYS A 364 -22.99 28.50 12.66
N ALA A 365 -22.55 29.70 12.30
CA ALA A 365 -22.32 30.09 10.90
C ALA A 365 -20.91 29.75 10.37
N GLU A 366 -19.95 29.35 11.21
CA GLU A 366 -18.56 29.17 10.80
C GLU A 366 -18.36 28.04 9.77
N ILE A 367 -19.14 26.96 9.86
CA ILE A 367 -19.07 25.81 8.94
C ILE A 367 -20.49 25.51 8.46
N PRO A 368 -20.74 25.43 7.14
CA PRO A 368 -22.05 25.06 6.63
C PRO A 368 -22.43 23.63 7.06
N LEU A 369 -23.74 23.37 7.17
CA LEU A 369 -24.26 22.01 7.39
C LEU A 369 -24.02 21.16 6.15
N SER A 370 -24.30 21.73 4.98
CA SER A 370 -24.03 21.12 3.68
C SER A 370 -23.72 22.23 2.67
N HIS A 371 -22.82 21.96 1.74
CA HIS A 371 -22.51 22.84 0.61
C HIS A 371 -22.23 21.97 -0.61
N VAL A 372 -23.15 21.99 -1.57
CA VAL A 372 -23.04 21.23 -2.82
C VAL A 372 -22.87 22.21 -3.96
N LYS A 373 -21.79 22.06 -4.73
CA LYS A 373 -21.52 22.80 -5.97
C LYS A 373 -21.45 21.80 -7.10
N MET A 374 -22.40 21.82 -8.04
CA MET A 374 -22.58 20.77 -9.04
C MET A 374 -22.72 21.36 -10.44
N THR A 375 -21.95 20.82 -11.38
CA THR A 375 -22.09 21.07 -12.82
C THR A 375 -22.66 19.83 -13.49
N ARG A 376 -23.70 19.98 -14.31
CA ARG A 376 -24.22 18.89 -15.13
C ARG A 376 -23.46 18.85 -16.47
N ASN A 377 -23.10 17.65 -16.91
CA ASN A 377 -22.42 17.41 -18.17
C ASN A 377 -23.13 16.27 -18.92
N GLY A 378 -24.35 16.55 -19.39
CA GLY A 378 -25.23 15.52 -19.93
C GLY A 378 -25.76 14.62 -18.83
N ILE A 379 -25.38 13.34 -18.83
CA ILE A 379 -25.85 12.34 -17.86
C ILE A 379 -24.99 12.33 -16.57
N THR A 380 -23.79 12.93 -16.60
CA THR A 380 -22.87 12.92 -15.44
C THR A 380 -22.88 14.25 -14.69
N SER A 381 -22.82 14.16 -13.36
CA SER A 381 -22.66 15.29 -12.44
C SER A 381 -21.18 15.44 -12.06
N TYR A 382 -20.66 16.67 -12.07
CA TYR A 382 -19.32 17.00 -11.60
C TYR A 382 -19.41 17.97 -10.42
N TYR A 383 -18.82 17.59 -9.29
CA TYR A 383 -18.77 18.46 -8.12
C TYR A 383 -17.54 19.36 -8.12
N ASP A 384 -17.74 20.60 -7.71
CA ASP A 384 -16.68 21.58 -7.49
C ASP A 384 -16.32 21.61 -5.99
N TYR A 385 -15.02 21.56 -5.70
CA TYR A 385 -14.47 21.54 -4.33
C TYR A 385 -13.60 22.78 -4.07
N SER A 386 -13.67 23.80 -4.92
CA SER A 386 -12.94 25.05 -4.76
C SER A 386 -13.62 25.97 -3.75
N ASP A 387 -12.80 26.76 -3.06
CA ASP A 387 -13.28 27.81 -2.15
C ASP A 387 -13.65 29.09 -2.90
N HIS A 388 -13.44 29.12 -4.22
CA HIS A 388 -13.84 30.23 -5.06
C HIS A 388 -15.38 30.29 -5.19
N PRO A 389 -15.92 31.51 -5.39
CA PRO A 389 -17.32 31.67 -5.78
C PRO A 389 -17.62 30.82 -7.02
N TYR A 390 -18.60 29.93 -6.91
CA TYR A 390 -18.86 28.93 -7.93
C TYR A 390 -19.82 29.45 -9.01
N ILE A 391 -20.92 30.04 -8.56
CA ILE A 391 -21.71 31.04 -9.30
C ILE A 391 -21.37 32.40 -8.67
N SER A 392 -21.24 33.46 -9.47
CA SER A 392 -20.91 34.80 -8.97
C SER A 392 -21.85 35.18 -7.82
N GLU A 393 -21.29 35.73 -6.74
CA GLU A 393 -22.10 36.23 -5.65
C GLU A 393 -22.87 37.45 -6.13
N ASP A 394 -24.19 37.40 -6.03
CA ASP A 394 -25.04 38.57 -6.21
C ASP A 394 -24.57 39.67 -5.26
N SER A 395 -24.54 40.92 -5.73
CA SER A 395 -24.26 42.08 -4.88
C SER A 395 -25.37 42.37 -3.85
N VAL A 396 -26.39 41.52 -3.77
CA VAL A 396 -27.60 41.71 -2.96
C VAL A 396 -27.78 40.54 -2.01
N THR A 397 -27.88 40.83 -0.71
CA THR A 397 -28.29 39.86 0.31
C THR A 397 -29.80 39.65 0.24
N LEU A 398 -30.25 38.44 -0.10
CA LEU A 398 -31.67 38.09 -0.17
C LEU A 398 -32.28 37.77 1.19
N HIS A 399 -33.53 38.20 1.42
CA HIS A 399 -34.35 37.72 2.52
C HIS A 399 -35.03 36.39 2.18
N SER A 400 -35.46 35.65 3.21
CA SER A 400 -36.14 34.38 3.02
C SER A 400 -37.43 34.55 2.20
N GLY A 401 -37.57 33.76 1.14
CA GLY A 401 -38.70 33.79 0.20
C GLY A 401 -38.49 34.70 -1.00
N GLU A 402 -37.37 35.44 -1.07
CA GLU A 402 -37.05 36.30 -2.20
C GLU A 402 -36.27 35.56 -3.28
N PHE A 403 -36.53 35.95 -4.52
CA PHE A 403 -35.82 35.48 -5.71
C PHE A 403 -35.02 36.64 -6.31
N ALA A 404 -33.76 36.40 -6.66
CA ALA A 404 -32.98 37.28 -7.54
C ALA A 404 -32.69 36.56 -8.85
N THR A 405 -32.79 37.32 -9.94
CA THR A 405 -32.44 36.85 -11.29
C THR A 405 -31.28 37.67 -11.83
N ASP A 406 -30.29 37.00 -12.40
CA ASP A 406 -29.17 37.63 -13.09
C ASP A 406 -28.83 36.86 -14.38
N SER A 407 -27.86 37.32 -15.16
CA SER A 407 -27.35 36.61 -16.32
C SER A 407 -25.83 36.69 -16.38
N ILE A 408 -25.19 35.55 -16.64
CA ILE A 408 -23.74 35.44 -16.77
C ILE A 408 -23.37 34.97 -18.17
N VAL A 409 -22.40 35.63 -18.80
CA VAL A 409 -21.85 35.19 -20.09
C VAL A 409 -20.58 34.39 -19.85
N ARG A 410 -20.53 33.16 -20.36
CA ARG A 410 -19.38 32.27 -20.18
C ARG A 410 -19.10 31.48 -21.45
N TYR A 411 -17.87 31.58 -21.96
CA TYR A 411 -17.42 30.90 -23.17
C TYR A 411 -18.29 31.19 -24.42
N GLY A 412 -18.91 32.36 -24.48
CA GLY A 412 -19.78 32.77 -25.59
C GLY A 412 -21.27 32.41 -25.41
N ASP A 413 -21.62 31.63 -24.38
CA ASP A 413 -23.00 31.29 -24.04
C ASP A 413 -23.53 32.18 -22.90
N THR A 414 -24.80 32.57 -22.97
CA THR A 414 -25.50 33.29 -21.89
C THR A 414 -26.24 32.29 -21.01
N PHE A 415 -25.99 32.35 -19.70
CA PHE A 415 -26.69 31.56 -18.69
C PHE A 415 -27.55 32.48 -17.82
N HIS A 416 -28.81 32.12 -17.63
CA HIS A 416 -29.73 32.76 -16.71
C HIS A 416 -29.50 32.20 -15.30
N VAL A 417 -29.20 33.09 -14.37
CA VAL A 417 -28.99 32.79 -12.96
C VAL A 417 -30.26 33.09 -12.19
N LEU A 418 -30.65 32.17 -11.31
CA LEU A 418 -31.73 32.37 -10.35
C LEU A 418 -31.23 31.95 -8.97
N HIS A 419 -31.36 32.87 -8.02
CA HIS A 419 -30.95 32.74 -6.64
C HIS A 419 -32.18 32.84 -5.74
N TYR A 420 -32.29 31.92 -4.79
CA TYR A 420 -33.41 31.80 -3.87
C TYR A 420 -32.91 31.46 -2.46
N SER A 421 -33.39 32.19 -1.46
CA SER A 421 -33.07 31.96 -0.05
C SER A 421 -34.31 31.53 0.72
N TYR A 422 -34.22 30.47 1.53
CA TYR A 422 -35.36 29.91 2.25
C TYR A 422 -34.99 29.57 3.71
N ASP A 423 -35.67 30.20 4.67
CA ASP A 423 -35.51 29.95 6.10
C ASP A 423 -36.40 28.79 6.59
N VAL A 424 -35.78 27.77 7.16
CA VAL A 424 -36.46 26.62 7.78
C VAL A 424 -36.76 26.93 9.23
N LYS A 425 -38.04 26.83 9.60
CA LYS A 425 -38.54 27.12 10.94
C LYS A 425 -38.95 25.85 11.68
N ARG A 426 -38.59 25.76 12.96
CA ARG A 426 -39.11 24.77 13.92
C ARG A 426 -39.71 25.54 15.09
N ASP A 427 -40.97 25.28 15.42
CA ASP A 427 -41.69 25.95 16.51
C ASP A 427 -41.59 27.49 16.47
N SER A 428 -41.73 28.06 15.27
CA SER A 428 -41.60 29.51 14.98
C SER A 428 -40.20 30.12 15.08
N THR A 429 -39.18 29.34 15.46
CA THR A 429 -37.77 29.77 15.42
C THR A 429 -37.10 29.36 14.12
N VAL A 430 -36.40 30.29 13.47
CA VAL A 430 -35.59 29.98 12.27
C VAL A 430 -34.31 29.28 12.73
N LEU A 431 -34.15 28.03 12.34
CA LEU A 431 -32.97 27.23 12.70
C LEU A 431 -31.94 27.19 11.58
N TYR A 432 -32.41 27.05 10.35
CA TYR A 432 -31.56 26.83 9.18
C TYR A 432 -31.95 27.79 8.04
N ASN A 433 -30.99 28.07 7.18
CA ASN A 433 -31.20 28.76 5.92
C ASN A 433 -30.70 27.87 4.77
N ILE A 434 -31.53 27.72 3.74
CA ILE A 434 -31.21 27.03 2.49
C ILE A 434 -31.04 28.12 1.43
N ASP A 435 -29.81 28.28 0.96
CA ASP A 435 -29.44 29.15 -0.15
C ASP A 435 -29.28 28.30 -1.42
N LEU A 436 -30.07 28.59 -2.45
CA LEU A 436 -30.12 27.87 -3.72
C LEU A 436 -29.76 28.82 -4.87
N LYS A 437 -28.80 28.43 -5.70
CA LYS A 437 -28.45 29.15 -6.93
C LYS A 437 -28.38 28.19 -8.09
N THR A 438 -29.03 28.54 -9.20
CA THR A 438 -28.96 27.78 -10.46
C THR A 438 -28.47 28.71 -11.56
N ALA A 439 -27.65 28.20 -12.48
CA ALA A 439 -27.27 28.90 -13.70
C ALA A 439 -27.48 27.99 -14.91
N ARG A 440 -28.43 28.36 -15.79
CA ARG A 440 -28.91 27.50 -16.88
C ARG A 440 -29.00 28.26 -18.20
N GLN A 441 -28.84 27.57 -19.33
CA GLN A 441 -29.12 28.18 -20.64
C GLN A 441 -30.62 28.47 -20.83
N SER A 442 -31.49 27.61 -20.33
CA SER A 442 -32.93 27.86 -20.25
C SER A 442 -33.26 28.71 -19.03
N THR A 443 -34.26 29.59 -19.13
CA THR A 443 -34.71 30.40 -17.99
C THR A 443 -35.24 29.49 -16.86
N PRO A 444 -34.59 29.44 -15.69
CA PRO A 444 -35.06 28.66 -14.54
C PRO A 444 -36.38 29.23 -14.00
N GLN A 445 -37.29 28.37 -13.55
CA GLN A 445 -38.57 28.80 -12.99
C GLN A 445 -38.51 28.89 -11.46
N HIS A 446 -39.25 29.85 -10.88
CA HIS A 446 -39.33 30.03 -9.43
C HIS A 446 -39.94 28.80 -8.73
N GLU A 447 -40.99 28.20 -9.34
CA GLU A 447 -41.67 27.01 -8.81
C GLU A 447 -40.73 25.80 -8.66
N GLU A 448 -39.78 25.65 -9.59
CA GLU A 448 -38.80 24.56 -9.57
C GLU A 448 -37.87 24.65 -8.33
N LEU A 449 -37.39 25.85 -8.01
CA LEU A 449 -36.50 26.07 -6.85
C LEU A 449 -37.24 26.00 -5.52
N ASP A 450 -38.48 26.46 -5.47
CA ASP A 450 -39.34 26.33 -4.28
C ASP A 450 -39.67 24.85 -4.00
N GLU A 451 -39.96 24.03 -5.02
CA GLU A 451 -40.13 22.58 -4.86
C GLU A 451 -38.85 21.92 -4.31
N LEU A 452 -37.69 22.31 -4.83
CA LEU A 452 -36.40 21.79 -4.39
C LEU A 452 -36.09 22.18 -2.93
N ALA A 453 -36.32 23.45 -2.56
CA ALA A 453 -36.14 23.93 -1.19
C ALA A 453 -37.02 23.16 -0.21
N LYS A 454 -38.30 22.94 -0.54
CA LYS A 454 -39.24 22.16 0.28
C LYS A 454 -38.81 20.70 0.43
N ARG A 455 -38.27 20.07 -0.63
CA ARG A 455 -37.72 18.71 -0.53
C ARG A 455 -36.54 18.64 0.43
N ILE A 456 -35.63 19.62 0.37
CA ILE A 456 -34.47 19.68 1.28
C ILE A 456 -34.93 20.00 2.72
N GLU A 457 -35.94 20.84 2.89
CA GLU A 457 -36.55 21.15 4.19
C GLU A 457 -36.98 19.86 4.94
N THR A 458 -37.50 18.86 4.22
CA THR A 458 -37.90 17.58 4.85
C THR A 458 -36.74 16.81 5.50
N LEU A 459 -35.49 17.07 5.09
CA LEU A 459 -34.30 16.47 5.69
C LEU A 459 -33.85 17.19 6.97
N LEU A 460 -34.36 18.39 7.23
CA LEU A 460 -33.94 19.27 8.32
C LEU A 460 -34.93 19.32 9.49
N LYS A 461 -36.10 18.67 9.35
CA LYS A 461 -37.15 18.57 10.38
C LYS A 461 -36.98 17.29 11.18
#